data_AF-W4LMR1-F1
#
_entry.id   AF-W4LMR1-F1
#
_cell.length_a   1.000
_cell.length_b   1.000
_cell.length_c   1.000
_cell.angle_alpha   90.00
_cell.angle_beta   90.00
_cell.angle_gamma   90.00
#
_symmetry.space_group_name_H-M   'P 1'
#
loop_
_entity.id
_entity.type
_entity.pdbx_description
1 polymer ?
#
loop_
_entity_poly.entity_id
_entity_poly.type
_entity_poly.pdbx_seq_one_letter_code
_entity_poly.pdbx_strand_id
1 'polypeptide(L)'
;AEFGLPEVRLGIFPGAGGTQRLARQVGKSKAMEVILTGQVNLSAAEANAAGLVSRVVPADTLLNEAMSLAGMIAANSTMSVRMAKEAINRVYESGLSEGLMYERRLFYASLATADKAEGTRAFVEKRQPRFTDSGMRLSPLAQHRGHVAFTSRTGVRLPVSGRRIR
;
A
#
# COMPACT_ATOMS: atom_id res chain seq x y z
N ALA A 1 22.49 6.66 -15.29
CA ALA A 1 22.28 6.82 -13.83
C ALA A 1 23.29 5.95 -13.12
N GLU A 2 23.81 6.43 -11.99
CA GLU A 2 24.78 5.73 -11.15
C GLU A 2 24.28 5.75 -9.71
N PHE A 3 24.55 4.68 -8.96
CA PHE A 3 24.07 4.48 -7.59
C PHE A 3 25.23 4.14 -6.65
N GLY A 4 25.09 4.51 -5.37
CA GLY A 4 26.00 4.10 -4.31
C GLY A 4 25.78 4.83 -2.99
N LEU A 5 26.58 4.49 -1.99
CA LEU A 5 26.55 5.03 -0.63
C LEU A 5 27.96 5.43 -0.20
N PRO A 6 28.38 6.70 -0.44
CA PRO A 6 29.77 7.14 -0.26
C PRO A 6 30.16 7.47 1.19
N GLU A 7 29.25 7.33 2.16
CA GLU A 7 29.39 7.79 3.55
C GLU A 7 30.71 7.36 4.21
N VAL A 8 31.17 6.13 3.95
CA VAL A 8 32.43 5.61 4.54
C VAL A 8 33.67 6.40 4.12
N ARG A 9 33.63 7.05 2.94
CA ARG A 9 34.71 7.93 2.46
C ARG A 9 34.78 9.23 3.23
N LEU A 10 33.73 9.56 3.97
CA LEU A 10 33.61 10.73 4.84
C LEU A 10 33.85 10.37 6.32
N GLY A 11 34.23 9.13 6.62
CA GLY A 11 34.44 8.66 8.00
C GLY A 11 33.16 8.39 8.79
N ILE A 12 32.01 8.28 8.11
CA ILE A 12 30.70 7.94 8.71
C ILE A 12 30.08 6.74 8.00
N PHE A 13 29.03 6.13 8.54
CA PHE A 13 28.29 5.05 7.87
C PHE A 13 26.91 5.54 7.38
N PRO A 14 26.26 4.84 6.44
CA PRO A 14 24.92 5.22 5.96
C PRO A 14 23.87 5.18 7.09
N GLY A 15 23.50 6.35 7.60
CA GLY A 15 22.61 6.51 8.76
C GLY A 15 21.11 6.56 8.45
N ALA A 16 20.72 6.83 7.20
CA ALA A 16 19.30 6.94 6.79
C ALA A 16 18.66 5.59 6.40
N GLY A 17 19.16 4.49 6.98
CA GLY A 17 18.69 3.13 6.70
C GLY A 17 19.31 2.46 5.48
N GLY A 18 20.34 3.05 4.85
CA GLY A 18 21.03 2.48 3.69
C GLY A 18 21.60 1.09 3.94
N THR A 19 22.22 0.87 5.10
CA THR A 19 22.75 -0.45 5.53
C THR A 19 21.67 -1.54 5.60
N GLN A 20 20.43 -1.16 5.92
CA GLN A 20 19.31 -2.08 6.08
C GLN A 20 18.59 -2.30 4.75
N ARG A 21 18.15 -1.21 4.11
CA ARG A 21 17.31 -1.27 2.90
C ARG A 21 18.09 -1.78 1.70
N LEU A 22 19.34 -1.37 1.51
CA LEU A 22 20.16 -1.85 0.39
C LEU A 22 20.41 -3.36 0.54
N ALA A 23 20.83 -3.81 1.72
CA ALA A 23 21.09 -5.24 1.97
C ALA A 23 19.87 -6.13 1.76
N ARG A 24 18.67 -5.63 2.06
CA ARG A 24 17.41 -6.33 1.78
C ARG A 24 17.05 -6.37 0.30
N GLN A 25 17.42 -5.33 -0.46
CA GLN A 25 17.07 -5.19 -1.86
C GLN A 25 18.02 -5.96 -2.79
N VAL A 26 19.34 -5.82 -2.58
CA VAL A 26 20.38 -6.38 -3.48
C VAL A 26 21.14 -7.57 -2.88
N GLY A 27 20.77 -7.99 -1.67
CA GLY A 27 21.47 -9.03 -0.92
C GLY A 27 22.73 -8.54 -0.21
N LYS A 28 23.18 -9.33 0.78
CA LYS A 28 24.30 -8.96 1.66
C LYS A 28 25.61 -8.70 0.90
N SER A 29 25.94 -9.55 -0.08
CA SER A 29 27.24 -9.46 -0.78
C SER A 29 27.38 -8.14 -1.54
N LYS A 30 26.42 -7.82 -2.42
CA LYS A 30 26.44 -6.59 -3.21
C LYS A 30 26.31 -5.34 -2.34
N ALA A 31 25.51 -5.39 -1.27
CA ALA A 31 25.43 -4.26 -0.34
C ALA A 31 26.75 -4.00 0.39
N MET A 32 27.49 -5.03 0.79
CA MET A 32 28.81 -4.87 1.39
C MET A 32 29.82 -4.29 0.40
N GLU A 33 29.83 -4.77 -0.84
CA GLU A 33 30.67 -4.21 -1.91
C GLU A 33 30.42 -2.71 -2.08
N VAL A 34 29.16 -2.29 -2.22
CA VAL A 34 28.80 -0.87 -2.39
C VAL A 34 29.15 -0.04 -1.16
N ILE A 35 28.75 -0.47 0.04
CA ILE A 35 28.86 0.34 1.26
C ILE A 35 30.31 0.40 1.76
N LEU A 36 31.04 -0.72 1.76
CA LEU A 36 32.39 -0.76 2.35
C LEU A 36 33.44 -0.12 1.43
N THR A 37 33.23 -0.13 0.12
CA THR A 37 34.10 0.60 -0.82
C THR A 37 33.73 2.08 -0.93
N GLY A 38 32.49 2.44 -0.57
CA GLY A 38 31.92 3.78 -0.77
C GLY A 38 31.86 4.18 -2.25
N GLN A 39 31.86 3.22 -3.17
CA GLN A 39 31.77 3.48 -4.61
C GLN A 39 30.37 3.95 -5.00
N VAL A 40 30.31 4.87 -5.97
CA VAL A 40 29.07 5.49 -6.49
C VAL A 40 28.82 5.17 -7.95
N ASN A 41 29.47 4.16 -8.50
CA ASN A 41 29.47 3.81 -9.93
C ASN A 41 28.63 2.56 -10.25
N LEU A 42 27.70 2.13 -9.37
CA LEU A 42 26.79 1.03 -9.72
C LEU A 42 25.91 1.50 -10.87
N SER A 43 26.08 0.92 -12.05
CA SER A 43 25.35 1.34 -13.25
C SER A 43 23.87 1.00 -13.16
N ALA A 44 23.03 1.64 -13.98
CA ALA A 44 21.60 1.31 -14.06
C ALA A 44 21.35 -0.17 -14.45
N ALA A 45 22.20 -0.74 -15.30
CA ALA A 45 22.09 -2.13 -15.72
C ALA A 45 22.39 -3.09 -14.55
N GLU A 46 23.47 -2.83 -13.80
CA GLU A 46 23.81 -3.62 -12.61
C GLU A 46 22.77 -3.45 -11.49
N ALA A 47 22.28 -2.23 -11.28
CA ALA A 47 21.20 -1.97 -10.33
C ALA A 47 19.93 -2.76 -10.68
N ASN A 48 19.60 -2.88 -11.96
CA ASN A 48 18.46 -3.68 -12.41
C ASN A 48 18.69 -5.18 -12.22
N ALA A 49 19.88 -5.67 -12.58
CA ALA A 49 20.27 -7.06 -12.38
C ALA A 49 20.29 -7.45 -10.89
N ALA A 50 20.64 -6.51 -10.01
CA ALA A 50 20.64 -6.69 -8.57
C ALA A 50 19.26 -6.48 -7.92
N GLY A 51 18.23 -6.09 -8.67
CA GLY A 51 16.87 -5.85 -8.14
C GLY A 51 16.69 -4.50 -7.42
N LEU A 52 17.65 -3.58 -7.51
CA LEU A 52 17.54 -2.23 -6.93
C LEU A 52 16.56 -1.34 -7.70
N VAL A 53 16.49 -1.51 -9.03
CA VAL A 53 15.51 -0.85 -9.90
C VAL A 53 14.71 -1.90 -10.66
N SER A 54 13.48 -1.57 -11.06
CA SER A 54 12.57 -2.51 -11.74
C SER A 54 12.64 -2.49 -13.27
N ARG A 55 13.18 -1.41 -13.85
CA ARG A 55 13.33 -1.23 -15.31
C ARG A 55 14.41 -0.20 -15.61
N VAL A 56 15.13 -0.39 -16.72
CA VAL A 56 16.03 0.59 -17.32
C VAL A 56 15.46 1.01 -18.68
N VAL A 57 15.37 2.31 -18.92
CA VAL A 57 14.86 2.90 -20.16
C VAL A 57 15.76 4.04 -20.63
N PRO A 58 15.70 4.43 -21.92
CA PRO A 58 16.35 5.65 -22.40
C PRO A 58 15.95 6.89 -21.60
N ALA A 59 16.88 7.83 -21.43
CA ALA A 59 16.68 8.99 -20.58
C ALA A 59 15.58 9.94 -21.09
N ASP A 60 15.48 10.06 -22.41
CA ASP A 60 14.47 10.86 -23.12
C ASP A 60 13.04 10.30 -23.01
N THR A 61 12.89 8.99 -22.75
CA THR A 61 11.58 8.35 -22.55
C THR A 61 11.23 8.11 -21.08
N LEU A 62 12.13 8.40 -20.14
CA LEU A 62 12.00 8.06 -18.71
C LEU A 62 10.66 8.53 -18.11
N LEU A 63 10.32 9.80 -18.29
CA LEU A 63 9.11 10.37 -17.70
C LEU A 63 7.84 9.75 -18.31
N ASN A 64 7.83 9.53 -19.63
CA ASN A 64 6.69 8.94 -20.33
C ASN A 64 6.44 7.50 -19.86
N GLU A 65 7.52 6.70 -19.73
CA GLU A 65 7.45 5.34 -19.20
C GLU A 65 6.95 5.31 -17.75
N ALA A 66 7.46 6.22 -16.90
CA ALA A 66 7.02 6.34 -15.51
C ALA A 66 5.54 6.74 -15.40
N MET A 67 5.09 7.70 -16.21
CA MET A 67 3.69 8.15 -16.22
C MET A 67 2.75 7.09 -16.78
N SER A 68 3.18 6.34 -17.80
CA SER A 68 2.43 5.20 -18.32
C SER A 68 2.24 4.12 -17.25
N LEU A 69 3.30 3.78 -16.52
CA LEU A 69 3.23 2.86 -15.38
C LEU A 69 2.32 3.37 -14.26
N ALA A 70 2.44 4.64 -13.90
CA ALA A 70 1.56 5.26 -12.91
C ALA A 70 0.08 5.22 -13.35
N GLY A 71 -0.19 5.46 -14.63
CA GLY A 71 -1.52 5.35 -15.23
C GLY A 71 -2.10 3.94 -15.14
N MET A 72 -1.29 2.91 -15.41
CA MET A 72 -1.70 1.52 -15.25
C MET A 72 -2.07 1.20 -13.79
N ILE A 73 -1.31 1.71 -12.81
CA ILE A 73 -1.62 1.52 -11.39
C ILE A 73 -2.90 2.27 -11.02
N ALA A 74 -3.03 3.53 -11.43
CA ALA A 74 -4.17 4.41 -11.12
C ALA A 74 -5.49 3.97 -11.77
N ALA A 75 -5.44 3.14 -12.81
CA ALA A 75 -6.63 2.54 -13.41
C ALA A 75 -7.25 1.41 -12.56
N ASN A 76 -6.56 0.95 -11.51
CA ASN A 76 -7.07 -0.06 -10.58
C ASN A 76 -7.80 0.59 -9.39
N SER A 77 -8.53 -0.20 -8.60
CA SER A 77 -9.10 0.26 -7.33
C SER A 77 -8.00 0.75 -6.39
N THR A 78 -8.08 2.02 -6.00
CA THR A 78 -7.11 2.67 -5.10
C THR A 78 -7.03 1.92 -3.77
N MET A 79 -8.17 1.44 -3.26
CA MET A 79 -8.23 0.68 -2.01
C MET A 79 -7.45 -0.64 -2.14
N SER A 80 -7.69 -1.40 -3.21
CA SER A 80 -6.98 -2.66 -3.45
C SER A 80 -5.49 -2.47 -3.66
N VAL A 81 -5.08 -1.43 -4.41
CA VAL A 81 -3.66 -1.09 -4.61
C VAL A 81 -2.99 -0.73 -3.28
N ARG A 82 -3.65 0.05 -2.43
CA ARG A 82 -3.14 0.41 -1.09
C ARG A 82 -2.97 -0.82 -0.20
N MET A 83 -3.98 -1.70 -0.14
CA MET A 83 -3.92 -2.93 0.64
C MET A 83 -2.78 -3.84 0.16
N ALA A 84 -2.64 -4.03 -1.16
CA ALA A 84 -1.55 -4.83 -1.72
C ALA A 84 -0.17 -4.24 -1.36
N LYS A 85 0.01 -2.93 -1.53
CA LYS A 85 1.25 -2.23 -1.14
C LYS A 85 1.55 -2.38 0.35
N GLU A 86 0.52 -2.30 1.20
CA GLU A 86 0.67 -2.43 2.65
C GLU A 86 1.05 -3.86 3.06
N ALA A 87 0.48 -4.90 2.43
CA ALA A 87 0.88 -6.28 2.66
C ALA A 87 2.35 -6.53 2.26
N ILE A 88 2.75 -6.07 1.06
CA ILE A 88 4.12 -6.25 0.54
C ILE A 88 5.15 -5.55 1.44
N ASN A 89 4.85 -4.34 1.93
CA ASN A 89 5.76 -3.61 2.80
C ASN A 89 6.06 -4.34 4.14
N ARG A 90 5.23 -5.31 4.55
CA ARG A 90 5.48 -6.11 5.77
C ARG A 90 6.42 -7.30 5.57
N VAL A 91 6.75 -7.67 4.33
CA VAL A 91 7.60 -8.85 4.02
C VAL A 91 8.93 -8.83 4.77
N TYR A 92 9.49 -7.65 5.01
CA TYR A 92 10.78 -7.49 5.68
C TYR A 92 10.69 -7.15 7.17
N GLU A 93 9.47 -6.91 7.67
CA GLU A 93 9.20 -6.50 9.06
C GLU A 93 8.66 -7.66 9.91
N SER A 94 8.24 -8.76 9.27
CA SER A 94 7.58 -9.89 9.90
C SER A 94 8.02 -11.22 9.30
N GLY A 95 7.77 -12.32 10.01
CA GLY A 95 7.93 -13.67 9.47
C GLY A 95 6.80 -14.05 8.51
N LEU A 96 7.03 -15.03 7.63
CA LEU A 96 6.07 -15.45 6.60
C LEU A 96 4.67 -15.74 7.18
N SER A 97 4.60 -16.46 8.30
CA SER A 97 3.32 -16.80 8.94
C SER A 97 2.51 -15.56 9.35
N GLU A 98 3.17 -14.58 9.97
CA GLU A 98 2.52 -13.32 10.37
C GLU A 98 2.11 -12.51 9.14
N GLY A 99 2.99 -12.40 8.14
CA GLY A 99 2.70 -11.74 6.88
C GLY A 99 1.45 -12.31 6.19
N LEU A 100 1.33 -13.64 6.12
CA LEU A 100 0.16 -14.33 5.56
C LEU A 100 -1.12 -14.09 6.39
N MET A 101 -1.02 -14.05 7.72
CA MET A 101 -2.16 -13.70 8.56
C MET A 101 -2.62 -12.27 8.33
N TYR A 102 -1.67 -11.35 8.14
CA TYR A 102 -1.94 -9.95 7.85
C TYR A 102 -2.57 -9.77 6.46
N GLU A 103 -2.00 -10.38 5.42
CA GLU A 103 -2.53 -10.41 4.05
C GLU A 103 -3.98 -10.92 4.04
N ARG A 104 -4.25 -12.03 4.74
CA ARG A 104 -5.60 -12.60 4.83
C ARG A 104 -6.63 -11.62 5.40
N ARG A 105 -6.25 -10.80 6.39
CA ARG A 105 -7.14 -9.77 6.96
C ARG A 105 -7.45 -8.67 5.94
N LEU A 106 -6.42 -8.18 5.25
CA LEU A 106 -6.61 -7.19 4.18
C LEU A 106 -7.46 -7.73 3.03
N PHE A 107 -7.21 -8.97 2.64
CA PHE A 107 -7.97 -9.64 1.59
C PHE A 107 -9.46 -9.72 1.97
N TYR A 108 -9.81 -10.19 3.17
CA TYR A 108 -11.21 -10.22 3.61
C TYR A 108 -11.84 -8.82 3.69
N ALA A 109 -11.08 -7.79 4.11
CA ALA A 109 -11.56 -6.41 4.09
C ALA A 109 -11.86 -5.93 2.65
N SER A 110 -11.01 -6.27 1.68
CA SER A 110 -11.19 -5.90 0.28
C SER A 110 -12.50 -6.45 -0.32
N LEU A 111 -12.95 -7.63 0.13
CA LEU A 111 -14.17 -8.27 -0.36
C LEU A 111 -15.44 -7.48 -0.02
N ALA A 112 -15.39 -6.60 0.98
CA ALA A 112 -16.52 -5.77 1.40
C ALA A 112 -16.57 -4.39 0.69
N THR A 113 -15.64 -4.11 -0.22
CA THR A 113 -15.58 -2.83 -0.94
C THR A 113 -16.58 -2.77 -2.09
N ALA A 114 -17.05 -1.55 -2.41
CA ALA A 114 -17.87 -1.32 -3.60
C ALA A 114 -17.11 -1.68 -4.90
N ASP A 115 -15.82 -1.37 -4.92
CA ASP A 115 -14.94 -1.66 -6.05
C ASP A 115 -14.77 -3.16 -6.31
N LYS A 116 -14.75 -4.01 -5.28
CA LYS A 116 -14.77 -5.46 -5.49
C LYS A 116 -16.03 -5.90 -6.23
N ALA A 117 -17.19 -5.37 -5.85
CA ALA A 117 -18.46 -5.73 -6.49
C ALA A 117 -18.48 -5.27 -7.95
N GLU A 118 -18.04 -4.05 -8.22
CA GLU A 118 -17.92 -3.51 -9.56
C GLU A 118 -16.88 -4.26 -10.41
N GLY A 119 -15.70 -4.54 -9.88
CA GLY A 119 -14.66 -5.30 -10.58
C GLY A 119 -15.13 -6.69 -10.98
N THR A 120 -15.81 -7.39 -10.07
CA THR A 120 -16.42 -8.70 -10.36
C THR A 120 -17.47 -8.59 -11.46
N ARG A 121 -18.36 -7.60 -11.38
CA ARG A 121 -19.43 -7.38 -12.36
C ARG A 121 -18.87 -7.03 -13.75
N ALA A 122 -17.94 -6.07 -13.81
CA ALA A 122 -17.30 -5.63 -15.04
C ALA A 122 -16.55 -6.77 -15.73
N PHE A 123 -15.89 -7.65 -14.97
CA PHE A 123 -15.24 -8.85 -15.48
C PHE A 123 -16.23 -9.80 -16.16
N VAL A 124 -17.36 -10.10 -15.50
CA VAL A 124 -18.42 -10.95 -16.06
C VAL A 124 -19.04 -10.30 -17.31
N GLU A 125 -19.26 -9.00 -17.28
CA GLU A 125 -19.83 -8.20 -18.39
C GLU A 125 -18.81 -7.88 -19.51
N LYS A 126 -17.55 -8.32 -19.38
CA LYS A 126 -16.45 -8.06 -20.33
C LYS A 126 -16.27 -6.58 -20.68
N ARG A 127 -16.40 -5.70 -19.69
CA ARG A 127 -16.18 -4.25 -19.84
C ARG A 127 -15.13 -3.76 -18.86
N GLN A 128 -14.65 -2.54 -19.08
CA GLN A 128 -13.77 -1.88 -18.12
C GLN A 128 -14.53 -1.55 -16.81
N PRO A 129 -13.94 -1.81 -15.63
CA PRO A 129 -14.54 -1.45 -14.36
C PRO A 129 -14.51 0.07 -14.17
N ARG A 130 -15.50 0.59 -13.44
CA ARG A 130 -15.56 1.98 -13.00
C ARG A 130 -15.45 2.03 -11.48
N PHE A 131 -14.21 1.99 -10.99
CA PHE A 131 -13.95 2.11 -9.57
C PHE A 131 -14.32 3.50 -9.07
N THR A 132 -14.94 3.53 -7.90
CA THR A 132 -15.38 4.79 -7.26
C THR A 132 -14.51 5.14 -6.06
N ASP A 133 -13.65 4.20 -5.63
CA ASP A 133 -12.84 4.30 -4.42
C ASP A 133 -13.65 4.66 -3.17
N SER A 134 -14.96 4.40 -3.21
CA SER A 134 -15.84 4.60 -2.09
C SER A 134 -15.59 3.52 -1.04
N GLY A 135 -15.70 3.90 0.23
CA GLY A 135 -15.42 3.04 1.38
C GLY A 135 -16.31 1.80 1.45
N MET A 136 -16.23 1.10 2.58
CA MET A 136 -16.95 -0.17 2.80
C MET A 136 -18.44 -0.03 2.47
N ARG A 137 -18.96 -0.98 1.69
CA ARG A 137 -20.40 -1.00 1.36
C ARG A 137 -21.15 -1.45 2.61
N LEU A 138 -21.64 -0.50 3.41
CA LEU A 138 -22.52 -0.84 4.52
C LEU A 138 -23.72 -1.61 3.95
N SER A 139 -24.05 -2.75 4.56
CA SER A 139 -25.19 -3.55 4.15
C SER A 139 -26.47 -2.69 4.16
N PRO A 140 -27.48 -2.98 3.32
CA PRO A 140 -28.77 -2.30 3.40
C PRO A 140 -29.40 -2.37 4.80
N LEU A 141 -29.07 -3.41 5.57
CA LEU A 141 -29.47 -3.57 6.97
C LEU A 141 -28.86 -2.52 7.91
N ALA A 142 -27.73 -1.91 7.54
CA ALA A 142 -27.13 -0.78 8.26
C ALA A 142 -27.70 0.59 7.82
N GLN A 143 -28.36 0.66 6.66
CA GLN A 143 -28.97 1.90 6.14
C GLN A 143 -30.39 2.12 6.68
N HIS A 144 -31.07 1.05 7.13
CA HIS A 144 -32.30 1.15 7.91
C HIS A 144 -32.02 1.27 9.41
N ARG A 145 -31.48 2.42 9.84
CA ARG A 145 -31.60 2.89 11.24
C ARG A 145 -32.30 4.24 11.29
N GLY A 146 -33.56 4.24 10.83
CA GLY A 146 -34.55 5.16 11.38
C GLY A 146 -34.93 4.66 12.77
N HIS A 147 -34.62 5.46 13.80
CA HIS A 147 -35.09 5.33 15.19
C HIS A 147 -35.11 3.93 15.80
N VAL A 148 -33.97 3.48 16.33
CA VAL A 148 -34.01 2.51 17.44
C VAL A 148 -34.29 3.32 18.70
N ALA A 149 -35.56 3.41 19.09
CA ALA A 149 -35.92 3.83 20.44
C ALA A 149 -35.35 2.80 21.42
N PHE A 150 -34.39 3.22 22.25
CA PHE A 150 -33.88 2.42 23.34
C PHE A 150 -34.96 2.34 24.42
N THR A 151 -35.84 1.34 24.36
CA THR A 151 -36.72 0.99 25.47
C THR A 151 -35.95 0.05 26.39
N SER A 152 -35.56 0.51 27.57
CA SER A 152 -35.09 -0.35 28.65
C SER A 152 -36.18 -1.36 29.01
N ARG A 153 -35.80 -2.59 29.35
CA ARG A 153 -36.68 -3.72 29.75
C ARG A 153 -37.51 -3.48 31.02
N THR A 154 -37.46 -2.30 31.60
CA THR A 154 -38.34 -1.83 32.66
C THR A 154 -39.18 -0.70 32.09
N GLY A 155 -40.48 -0.94 31.91
CA GLY A 155 -41.44 -0.04 31.27
C GLY A 155 -41.72 1.25 32.04
N VAL A 156 -40.70 2.06 32.32
CA VAL A 156 -40.81 3.36 32.98
C VAL A 156 -40.45 4.45 31.98
N ARG A 157 -41.45 5.25 31.61
CA ARG A 157 -41.30 6.41 30.74
C ARG A 157 -40.83 7.60 31.61
N LEU A 158 -39.57 7.99 31.51
CA LEU A 158 -39.08 9.20 32.18
C LEU A 158 -39.45 10.45 31.35
N PRO A 159 -40.07 11.49 31.94
CA PRO A 159 -40.35 12.73 31.23
C PRO A 159 -39.07 13.55 31.06
N VAL A 160 -38.68 13.82 29.81
CA VAL A 160 -37.59 14.77 29.51
C VAL A 160 -38.18 16.18 29.58
N SER A 161 -38.01 16.84 30.72
CA SER A 161 -38.30 18.28 30.88
C SER A 161 -37.21 19.08 30.18
N GLY A 162 -37.57 19.70 29.06
CA GLY A 162 -36.72 20.67 28.36
C GLY A 162 -36.69 21.99 29.10
N ARG A 163 -35.53 22.37 29.66
CA ARG A 163 -35.21 23.77 29.95
C ARG A 163 -34.15 24.24 28.97
N ARG A 164 -34.53 25.17 28.10
CA ARG A 164 -33.59 26.05 27.38
C ARG A 164 -32.90 26.93 28.42
N ILE A 165 -31.57 26.88 28.47
CA ILE A 165 -30.76 27.90 29.13
C ILE A 165 -30.54 29.00 28.08
N ARG A 166 -30.97 30.22 28.42
CA ARG A 166 -30.52 31.46 27.77
C ARG A 166 -29.19 31.86 28.36
#